data_AF-A0A7C0YRI7-F1
#
_entry.id   AF-A0A7C0YRI7-F1
#
_cell.length_a   1.000
_cell.length_b   1.000
_cell.length_c   1.000
_cell.angle_alpha   90.00
_cell.angle_beta   90.00
_cell.angle_gamma   90.00
#
_symmetry.space_group_name_H-M   'P 1'
#
loop_
_entity.id
_entity.type
_entity.pdbx_description
1 polymer ?
#
loop_
_entity_poly.entity_id
_entity_poly.type
_entity_poly.pdbx_seq_one_letter_code
_entity_poly.pdbx_strand_id
1 'polypeptide(L)'
;MKEVLYVFAAIFLAELGDKTQLATIAFASKYGWIKAFLGAVFALASVNLIGAILGDKIGDTLPVELIHKGAGVLFILFGILMLLGKL
;
A
#
# COMPACT_ATOMS: atom_id res chain seq x y z
N MET A 1 -20.93 -1.68 12.14
CA MET A 1 -21.19 -0.79 10.97
C MET A 1 -20.55 0.58 11.15
N LYS A 2 -20.62 1.18 12.34
CA LYS A 2 -19.95 2.45 12.63
C LYS A 2 -18.43 2.32 12.50
N GLU A 3 -17.84 1.20 12.92
CA GLU A 3 -16.39 0.95 12.84
C GLU A 3 -15.88 0.92 11.39
N VAL A 4 -16.62 0.26 10.50
CA VAL A 4 -16.27 0.17 9.07
C VAL A 4 -16.24 1.55 8.43
N LEU A 5 -17.22 2.41 8.75
CA LEU A 5 -17.27 3.76 8.24
C LEU A 5 -16.07 4.60 8.72
N TYR A 6 -15.67 4.46 9.99
CA TYR A 6 -14.50 5.15 10.53
C TYR A 6 -13.21 4.71 9.86
N VAL A 7 -12.99 3.39 9.74
CA VAL A 7 -11.79 2.83 9.10
C VAL A 7 -11.72 3.24 7.63
N PHE A 8 -12.85 3.16 6.91
CA PHE A 8 -12.94 3.63 5.53
C PHE A 8 -12.59 5.11 5.42
N ALA A 9 -13.20 5.98 6.22
CA ALA A 9 -12.95 7.42 6.16
C ALA A 9 -11.50 7.77 6.52
N ALA A 10 -10.93 7.13 7.54
CA ALA A 10 -9.55 7.35 7.96
C ALA A 10 -8.56 6.95 6.86
N ILE A 11 -8.70 5.75 6.29
CA ILE A 11 -7.83 5.26 5.22
C ILE A 11 -8.04 6.10 3.95
N PHE A 12 -9.28 6.40 3.59
CA PHE A 12 -9.59 7.23 2.42
C PHE A 12 -8.90 8.59 2.51
N LEU A 13 -9.01 9.27 3.66
CA LEU A 13 -8.35 10.55 3.86
C LEU A 13 -6.82 10.44 3.88
N ALA A 14 -6.27 9.36 4.45
CA ALA A 14 -4.83 9.12 4.50
C ALA A 14 -4.22 8.84 3.11
N GLU A 15 -4.99 8.21 2.22
CA GLU A 15 -4.57 7.82 0.87
C GLU A 15 -4.84 8.90 -0.19
N LEU A 16 -5.55 9.99 0.16
CA LEU A 16 -5.84 11.09 -0.77
C LEU A 16 -4.56 11.83 -1.16
N GLY A 17 -4.28 11.88 -2.47
CA GLY A 17 -3.13 12.60 -3.02
C GLY A 17 -1.81 11.81 -3.01
N ASP A 18 -1.86 10.50 -2.75
CA ASP A 18 -0.66 9.66 -2.76
C ASP A 18 -0.05 9.46 -4.18
N LYS A 19 1.23 9.11 -4.23
CA LYS A 19 1.99 8.77 -5.44
C LYS A 19 1.29 7.70 -6.28
N THR A 20 0.59 6.75 -5.67
CA THR A 20 -0.19 5.73 -6.38
C THR A 20 -1.32 6.32 -7.21
N GLN A 21 -1.96 7.41 -6.76
CA GLN A 21 -3.00 8.12 -7.50
C GLN A 21 -2.41 8.86 -8.71
N LEU A 22 -1.28 9.53 -8.54
CA LEU A 22 -0.55 10.18 -9.64
C LEU A 22 -0.09 9.16 -10.70
N ALA A 23 0.42 8.00 -10.26
CA ALA A 23 0.79 6.91 -11.16
C ALA A 23 -0.44 6.38 -11.93
N THR A 24 -1.58 6.21 -11.26
CA THR A 24 -2.82 5.76 -11.89
C THR A 24 -3.32 6.76 -12.94
N ILE A 25 -3.24 8.06 -12.66
CA ILE A 25 -3.58 9.12 -13.63
C ILE A 25 -2.62 9.06 -14.83
N ALA A 26 -1.31 8.93 -14.60
CA ALA A 26 -0.33 8.80 -15.68
C ALA A 26 -0.60 7.56 -16.56
N PHE A 27 -0.95 6.43 -15.94
CA PHE A 27 -1.35 5.23 -16.66
C PHE A 27 -2.66 5.41 -17.44
N ALA A 28 -3.63 6.14 -16.88
CA ALA A 28 -4.88 6.46 -17.56
C ALA A 28 -4.65 7.34 -18.79
N SER A 29 -3.76 8.33 -18.69
CA SER A 29 -3.36 9.19 -19.82
C SER A 29 -2.64 8.42 -20.91
N LYS A 30 -1.84 7.39 -20.57
CA LYS A 30 -1.04 6.63 -21.55
C LYS A 30 -1.79 5.45 -22.18
N TYR A 31 -2.59 4.72 -21.40
CA TYR A 31 -3.18 3.45 -21.82
C TYR A 31 -4.71 3.45 -21.86
N GLY A 32 -5.34 4.57 -21.46
CA GLY A 32 -6.79 4.72 -21.38
C GLY A 32 -7.33 4.44 -19.97
N TRP A 33 -8.36 5.19 -19.58
CA TRP A 33 -8.90 5.19 -18.21
C TRP A 33 -9.42 3.83 -17.76
N ILE A 34 -10.05 3.04 -18.63
CA ILE A 34 -10.59 1.71 -18.29
C ILE A 34 -9.46 0.75 -17.90
N LYS A 35 -8.39 0.70 -18.69
CA LYS A 35 -7.26 -0.20 -18.43
C LYS A 35 -6.51 0.20 -17.16
N ALA A 36 -6.31 1.51 -16.96
CA ALA A 36 -5.69 2.03 -15.75
C ALA A 36 -6.53 1.74 -14.50
N PHE A 37 -7.85 1.93 -14.59
CA PHE A 37 -8.77 1.63 -13.49
C PHE A 37 -8.74 0.16 -13.11
N LEU A 38 -8.92 -0.75 -14.08
CA LEU A 38 -8.90 -2.19 -13.82
C LEU A 38 -7.53 -2.65 -13.30
N GLY A 39 -6.44 -2.12 -13.88
CA GLY A 39 -5.08 -2.40 -13.43
C GLY A 39 -4.83 -1.97 -11.99
N ALA A 40 -5.23 -0.74 -11.64
CA ALA A 40 -5.08 -0.21 -10.29
C ALA A 40 -5.92 -1.00 -9.27
N VAL A 41 -7.20 -1.28 -9.58
CA VAL A 41 -8.07 -2.10 -8.72
C VAL A 41 -7.50 -3.49 -8.52
N PHE A 42 -7.06 -4.15 -9.59
CA PHE A 42 -6.51 -5.49 -9.50
C PHE A 42 -5.17 -5.51 -8.73
N ALA A 43 -4.31 -4.52 -8.95
CA ALA A 43 -3.05 -4.39 -8.22
C ALA A 43 -3.28 -4.17 -6.71
N LEU A 44 -4.13 -3.20 -6.33
CA LEU A 44 -4.45 -2.94 -4.92
C LEU A 44 -5.11 -4.15 -4.26
N ALA A 45 -6.11 -4.75 -4.91
CA ALA A 45 -6.79 -5.93 -4.38
C ALA A 45 -5.81 -7.09 -4.17
N SER A 46 -4.90 -7.34 -5.12
CA SER A 46 -3.91 -8.40 -5.02
C SER A 46 -2.92 -8.16 -3.89
N VAL A 47 -2.36 -6.95 -3.77
CA VAL A 47 -1.40 -6.61 -2.71
C VAL A 47 -2.05 -6.74 -1.32
N ASN A 48 -3.27 -6.23 -1.15
CA ASN A 48 -4.00 -6.34 0.11
C ASN A 48 -4.37 -7.79 0.45
N LEU A 49 -4.79 -8.58 -0.54
CA LEU A 49 -5.12 -9.99 -0.34
C LEU A 49 -3.88 -10.80 0.07
N ILE A 50 -2.76 -10.62 -0.62
CA ILE A 50 -1.49 -11.28 -0.30
C ILE A 50 -1.05 -10.86 1.11
N GLY A 51 -1.09 -9.57 1.42
CA GLY A 51 -0.74 -9.05 2.75
C GLY A 51 -1.61 -9.63 3.85
N ALA A 52 -2.93 -9.71 3.66
CA ALA A 52 -3.85 -10.29 4.61
C ALA A 52 -3.61 -11.79 4.82
N ILE A 53 -3.41 -12.57 3.76
CA ILE A 53 -3.14 -14.02 3.86
C ILE A 53 -1.81 -14.28 4.57
N LEU A 54 -0.77 -13.51 4.26
CA LEU A 54 0.53 -13.64 4.95
C LEU A 54 0.44 -13.21 6.41
N GLY A 55 -0.30 -12.13 6.69
CA GLY A 55 -0.57 -11.66 8.03
C GLY A 55 -1.32 -12.69 8.87
N ASP A 56 -2.35 -13.33 8.32
CA ASP A 56 -3.10 -14.39 8.98
C ASP A 56 -2.25 -15.64 9.24
N LYS A 57 -1.50 -16.11 8.24
CA LYS A 57 -0.72 -17.36 8.37
C LYS A 57 0.50 -17.26 9.26
N ILE A 58 1.18 -16.11 9.24
CA ILE A 58 2.50 -15.96 9.86
C ILE A 58 2.45 -14.98 11.04
N GLY A 59 1.45 -14.11 11.12
CA GLY A 59 1.32 -13.11 12.19
C GLY A 59 1.21 -13.71 13.58
N ASP A 60 0.56 -14.87 13.73
CA ASP A 60 0.41 -15.54 15.02
C ASP A 60 1.70 -16.25 15.50
N THR A 61 2.61 -16.54 14.57
CA THR A 61 3.88 -17.25 14.87
C THR A 61 5.07 -16.31 14.96
N LEU A 62 4.98 -15.12 14.37
CA LEU A 62 6.04 -14.13 14.40
C LEU A 62 5.90 -13.21 15.63
N PRO A 63 6.97 -13.08 16.45
CA PRO A 63 7.01 -12.04 17.47
C PRO A 63 6.79 -10.67 16.86
N VAL A 64 5.80 -9.93 17.36
CA VAL A 64 5.44 -8.57 16.91
C VAL A 64 6.65 -7.62 16.92
N GLU A 65 7.59 -7.82 17.84
CA GLU A 65 8.83 -7.05 17.92
C GLU A 65 9.72 -7.21 16.67
N LEU A 66 9.78 -8.42 16.09
CA LEU A 66 10.53 -8.66 14.85
C LEU A 66 9.86 -7.98 13.66
N ILE A 67 8.52 -7.97 13.61
CA ILE A 67 7.75 -7.27 12.57
C ILE A 67 8.04 -5.77 12.64
N HIS A 68 7.98 -5.17 13.84
CA HIS A 68 8.28 -3.74 14.03
C HIS A 68 9.73 -3.40 13.68
N LYS A 69 10.71 -4.20 14.12
CA LYS A 69 12.12 -3.99 13.76
C LYS A 69 12.34 -4.10 12.25
N GLY A 70 11.75 -5.11 11.61
CA GLY A 70 11.80 -5.30 10.17
C GLY A 70 11.20 -4.12 9.40
N ALA A 71 10.00 -3.68 9.79
CA ALA A 71 9.36 -2.50 9.21
C ALA A 71 10.22 -1.24 9.38
N GLY A 72 10.78 -1.00 10.57
CA GLY A 72 11.67 0.13 10.82
C GLY A 72 12.93 0.12 9.95
N VAL A 73 13.57 -1.04 9.80
CA VAL A 73 14.73 -1.21 8.90
C VAL A 73 14.35 -0.91 7.45
N LEU A 74 13.21 -1.42 6.97
CA LEU A 74 12.71 -1.13 5.62
C LEU A 74 12.43 0.36 5.43
N PHE A 75 11.81 1.03 6.40
CA PHE A 75 11.56 2.47 6.36
C PHE A 75 12.86 3.28 6.29
N ILE A 76 13.86 2.95 7.11
CA ILE A 76 15.17 3.60 7.07
C ILE A 76 15.84 3.38 5.70
N LEU A 77 15.79 2.14 5.19
CA LEU A 77 16.39 1.79 3.90
C LEU A 77 15.73 2.57 2.76
N PHE A 78 14.40 2.60 2.69
CA PHE A 78 13.68 3.40 1.69
C PHE A 78 13.94 4.90 1.85
N GLY A 79 14.02 5.40 3.09
CA GLY A 79 14.38 6.79 3.37
C GLY A 79 15.77 7.15 2.83
N ILE A 80 16.78 6.28 3.06
CA ILE A 80 18.13 6.47 2.51
C ILE A 80 18.12 6.41 0.98
N LEU A 81 17.42 5.43 0.38
CA LEU A 81 17.32 5.33 -1.08
C LEU A 81 16.68 6.57 -1.71
N MET A 82 15.65 7.12 -1.07
CA MET A 82 14.99 8.36 -1.48
C MET A 82 15.92 9.57 -1.36
N LEU A 83 16.70 9.69 -0.27
CA LEU A 83 17.69 10.76 -0.10
C LEU A 83 18.82 10.68 -1.15
N LEU A 84 19.18 9.47 -1.57
CA LEU A 84 20.16 9.23 -2.63
C LEU A 84 19.57 9.39 -4.05
N GLY A 85 18.28 9.70 -4.18
CA GLY A 85 17.59 9.84 -5.47
C GLY A 85 17.49 8.55 -6.28
N LYS A 86 17.62 7.38 -5.63
CA LYS A 86 17.44 6.06 -6.26
C LYS A 86 15.97 5.61 -6.28
N LEU A 87 15.10 6.35 -5.61
CA LEU A 87 13.65 6.18 -5.53
C LEU A 87 12.98 7.55 -5.62
#